data_AF-A0A3M2I2Q2-F1
#
_entry.id   AF-A0A3M2I2Q2-F1
#
_cell.length_a   1.000
_cell.length_b   1.000
_cell.length_c   1.000
_cell.angle_alpha   90.00
_cell.angle_beta   90.00
_cell.angle_gamma   90.00
#
_symmetry.space_group_name_H-M   'P 1'
#
loop_
_entity.id
_entity.type
_entity.pdbx_description
1 polymer ?
#
loop_
_entity_poly.entity_id
_entity_poly.type
_entity_poly.pdbx_seq_one_letter_code
_entity_poly.pdbx_strand_id
1 'polypeptide(L)'
;MRKLAHYSIDHPVAIALSGMVSTLRTGGDLLASLAERAEAAGVRPYSEYFDDAARLAGIPYCRALDLYVDRETKCWADRLRYG
;
A
#
# COMPACT_ATOMS: atom_id res chain seq x y z
N MET A 1 -23.66 17.95 -9.57
CA MET A 1 -22.51 17.64 -8.69
C MET A 1 -22.31 16.14 -8.63
N ARG A 2 -21.13 15.61 -9.00
CA ARG A 2 -20.81 14.21 -8.76
C ARG A 2 -20.53 14.02 -7.27
N LYS A 3 -21.27 13.13 -6.62
CA LYS A 3 -21.04 12.76 -5.22
C LYS A 3 -19.68 12.06 -5.14
N LEU A 4 -18.75 12.60 -4.33
CA LEU A 4 -17.47 11.95 -4.08
C LEU A 4 -17.74 10.59 -3.42
N ALA A 5 -17.00 9.56 -3.83
CA ALA A 5 -17.08 8.25 -3.20
C ALA A 5 -16.71 8.39 -1.71
N HIS A 6 -17.55 7.82 -0.84
CA HIS A 6 -17.29 7.79 0.59
C HIS A 6 -16.55 6.49 0.91
N TYR A 7 -15.32 6.61 1.36
CA TYR A 7 -14.51 5.49 1.82
C TYR A 7 -14.45 5.53 3.35
N SER A 8 -14.70 4.39 3.99
CA SER A 8 -14.50 4.22 5.43
C SER A 8 -13.01 4.31 5.78
N ILE A 9 -12.70 4.53 7.06
CA ILE A 9 -11.31 4.77 7.51
C ILE A 9 -10.40 3.54 7.33
N ASP A 10 -10.97 2.34 7.41
CA ASP A 10 -10.35 1.04 7.17
C ASP A 10 -10.23 0.69 5.67
N HIS A 11 -10.81 1.51 4.79
CA HIS A 11 -10.76 1.26 3.36
C HIS A 11 -9.34 1.52 2.82
N PRO A 12 -8.79 0.66 1.93
CA PRO A 12 -7.43 0.78 1.42
C PRO A 12 -7.10 2.14 0.80
N VAL A 13 -8.07 2.78 0.12
CA VAL A 13 -7.93 4.14 -0.43
C VAL A 13 -7.72 5.19 0.66
N ALA A 14 -8.45 5.11 1.78
CA ALA A 14 -8.31 6.05 2.88
C ALA A 14 -6.94 5.89 3.58
N ILE A 15 -6.52 4.64 3.77
CA ILE A 15 -5.20 4.31 4.32
C ILE A 15 -4.09 4.82 3.39
N ALA A 16 -4.18 4.55 2.08
CA ALA A 16 -3.20 5.00 1.09
C ALA A 16 -3.05 6.54 1.07
N LEU A 17 -4.17 7.26 0.98
CA LEU A 17 -4.16 8.73 0.95
C LEU A 17 -3.63 9.32 2.26
N SER A 18 -4.06 8.80 3.40
CA SER A 18 -3.61 9.30 4.71
C SER A 18 -2.11 9.02 4.95
N GLY A 19 -1.62 7.85 4.51
CA GLY A 19 -0.20 7.49 4.52
C GLY A 19 0.62 8.46 3.66
N MET A 20 0.25 8.64 2.38
CA MET A 20 0.91 9.59 1.48
C MET A 20 0.96 11.01 2.05
N VAL A 21 -0.17 11.52 2.57
CA VAL A 21 -0.24 12.87 3.15
C VAL A 21 0.68 12.98 4.37
N SER A 22 0.73 11.95 5.21
CA SER A 22 1.61 11.90 6.38
C SER A 22 3.09 11.96 5.95
N THR A 23 3.46 11.14 4.97
CA THR A 23 4.81 11.08 4.41
C THR A 23 5.22 12.41 3.78
N LEU A 24 4.37 13.00 2.94
CA LEU A 24 4.67 14.28 2.28
C LEU A 24 4.83 15.44 3.27
N ARG A 25 4.12 15.40 4.41
CA ARG A 25 4.22 16.43 5.46
C ARG A 25 5.44 16.31 6.35
N THR A 26 5.89 15.07 6.59
CA THR A 26 6.95 14.78 7.56
C THR A 26 8.29 14.46 6.90
N GLY A 27 8.29 14.14 5.60
CA GLY A 27 9.46 13.60 4.90
C GLY A 27 9.84 12.18 5.31
N GLY A 28 8.94 11.46 5.99
CA GLY A 28 9.21 10.12 6.54
C GLY A 28 9.14 8.98 5.51
N ASP A 29 9.28 7.74 6.00
CA ASP A 29 9.11 6.55 5.17
C ASP A 29 7.63 6.28 4.87
N LEU A 30 7.32 5.99 3.60
CA LEU A 30 5.95 5.77 3.15
C LEU A 30 5.37 4.46 3.68
N LEU A 31 6.15 3.39 3.74
CA LEU A 31 5.67 2.10 4.23
C LEU A 31 5.38 2.14 5.74
N ALA A 32 6.26 2.79 6.52
CA ALA A 32 6.03 3.05 7.93
C ALA A 32 4.79 3.91 8.15
N SER A 33 4.63 4.99 7.37
CA SER A 33 3.44 5.84 7.44
C SER A 33 2.16 5.08 7.10
N LEU A 34 2.19 4.16 6.13
CA LEU A 34 1.04 3.31 5.81
C LEU A 34 0.73 2.34 6.94
N ALA A 35 1.74 1.71 7.53
CA ALA A 35 1.57 0.74 8.62
C ALA A 35 0.93 1.42 9.85
N GLU A 36 1.43 2.59 10.25
CA GLU A 36 0.85 3.38 11.33
C GLU A 36 -0.62 3.74 11.07
N ARG A 37 -0.95 4.14 9.83
CA ARG A 37 -2.34 4.50 9.46
C ARG A 37 -3.25 3.29 9.39
N ALA A 38 -2.76 2.16 8.92
CA ALA A 38 -3.50 0.90 8.90
C ALA A 38 -3.82 0.43 10.33
N GLU A 39 -2.83 0.42 11.22
CA GLU A 39 -3.03 0.06 12.63
C GLU A 39 -4.03 0.98 13.31
N ALA A 40 -3.91 2.30 13.10
CA ALA A 40 -4.86 3.28 13.64
C ALA A 40 -6.29 3.09 13.11
N ALA A 41 -6.44 2.53 11.90
CA ALA A 41 -7.73 2.19 11.30
C ALA A 41 -8.22 0.77 11.66
N GLY A 42 -7.46 0.01 12.46
CA GLY A 42 -7.78 -1.37 12.84
C GLY A 42 -7.44 -2.42 11.77
N VAL A 43 -6.70 -2.05 10.73
CA VAL A 43 -6.22 -2.95 9.68
C VAL A 43 -4.84 -3.48 10.05
N ARG A 44 -4.69 -4.81 10.10
CA ARG A 44 -3.41 -5.46 10.38
C ARG A 44 -2.39 -5.12 9.27
N PRO A 45 -1.18 -4.64 9.58
CA PRO A 45 -0.10 -4.49 8.60
C PRO A 45 0.19 -5.81 7.87
N TYR A 46 0.58 -5.72 6.61
CA TYR A 46 0.87 -6.87 5.74
C TYR A 46 -0.32 -7.85 5.57
N SER A 47 -1.56 -7.38 5.76
CA SER A 47 -2.77 -8.08 5.35
C SER A 47 -3.13 -7.77 3.89
N GLU A 48 -4.08 -8.52 3.31
CA GLU A 48 -4.57 -8.27 1.94
C GLU A 48 -5.10 -6.83 1.76
N TYR A 49 -5.79 -6.31 2.76
CA TYR A 49 -6.27 -4.93 2.76
C TYR A 49 -5.13 -3.90 2.83
N PHE A 50 -4.07 -4.22 3.58
CA PHE A 50 -2.86 -3.39 3.62
C PHE A 50 -2.11 -3.42 2.29
N ASP A 51 -1.98 -4.58 1.66
CA ASP A 51 -1.32 -4.75 0.37
C ASP A 51 -2.01 -3.93 -0.72
N ASP A 52 -3.35 -3.86 -0.69
CA ASP A 52 -4.11 -2.98 -1.58
C ASP A 52 -3.84 -1.50 -1.33
N ALA A 53 -3.71 -1.08 -0.06
CA ALA A 53 -3.37 0.30 0.29
C ALA A 53 -1.95 0.65 -0.19
N ALA A 54 -0.98 -0.23 0.05
CA ALA A 54 0.39 -0.06 -0.41
C ALA A 54 0.49 -0.02 -1.95
N ARG A 55 -0.25 -0.90 -2.65
CA ARG A 55 -0.36 -0.89 -4.12
C ARG A 55 -0.94 0.44 -4.62
N LEU A 56 -2.00 0.94 -4.00
CA LEU A 56 -2.56 2.27 -4.32
C LEU A 56 -1.59 3.40 -4.02
N ALA A 57 -0.71 3.20 -3.03
CA ALA A 57 0.36 4.12 -2.68
C ALA A 57 1.57 4.09 -3.64
N GLY A 58 1.56 3.21 -4.64
CA GLY A 58 2.67 3.04 -5.58
C GLY A 58 3.78 2.11 -5.06
N ILE A 59 3.54 1.38 -3.96
CA ILE A 59 4.44 0.37 -3.41
C ILE A 59 3.74 -1.00 -3.50
N PRO A 60 3.79 -1.70 -4.65
CA PRO A 60 3.12 -2.98 -4.78
C PRO A 60 3.82 -4.04 -3.95
N TYR A 61 3.06 -4.86 -3.22
CA TYR A 61 3.60 -6.06 -2.55
C TYR A 61 3.59 -7.25 -3.52
N CYS A 62 4.70 -7.98 -3.59
CA CYS A 62 4.78 -9.28 -4.26
C CYS A 62 4.85 -10.39 -3.21
N ARG A 63 3.70 -11.01 -2.94
CA ARG A 63 3.59 -12.16 -2.04
C ARG A 63 4.50 -13.34 -2.40
N ALA A 64 4.77 -13.57 -3.69
CA ALA A 64 5.63 -14.66 -4.16
C ALA A 64 7.11 -14.46 -3.79
N LEU A 65 7.52 -13.21 -3.58
CA LEU A 65 8.91 -12.86 -3.24
C LEU A 65 9.03 -12.41 -1.79
N ASP A 66 7.92 -12.36 -1.03
CA ASP A 66 7.81 -11.72 0.28
C ASP A 66 8.43 -10.31 0.34
N LEU A 67 8.29 -9.56 -0.76
CA LEU A 67 8.95 -8.27 -0.94
C LEU A 67 7.99 -7.25 -1.53
N TYR A 68 8.14 -5.99 -1.14
CA TYR A 68 7.54 -4.86 -1.85
C TYR A 68 8.35 -4.59 -3.10
N VAL A 69 7.81 -5.01 -4.24
CA VAL A 69 8.44 -4.91 -5.55
C VAL A 69 7.42 -4.36 -6.51
N ASP A 70 7.83 -3.37 -7.29
CA ASP A 70 6.97 -2.82 -8.31
C ASP A 70 6.58 -3.89 -9.35
N ARG A 71 5.48 -3.63 -10.07
CA ARG A 71 4.92 -4.59 -11.03
C ARG A 71 5.90 -4.91 -12.16
N GLU A 72 6.75 -3.97 -12.56
CA GLU A 72 7.74 -4.17 -13.61
C GLU A 72 8.82 -5.14 -13.13
N THR A 73 9.36 -4.93 -11.92
CA THR A 73 10.34 -5.84 -11.30
C THR A 73 9.77 -7.24 -11.09
N LYS A 74 8.51 -7.37 -10.66
CA LYS A 74 7.84 -8.68 -10.56
C LYS A 74 7.73 -9.37 -11.94
N CYS A 75 7.26 -8.65 -12.95
CA CYS A 75 7.17 -9.19 -14.32
C CYS A 75 8.55 -9.60 -14.86
N TRP A 76 9.60 -8.88 -14.48
CA TRP A 76 10.98 -9.20 -14.83
C TRP A 76 11.44 -10.49 -14.13
N ALA A 77 11.18 -10.61 -12.83
CA ALA A 77 11.48 -11.82 -12.05
C ALA A 77 10.74 -13.07 -12.57
N ASP A 78 9.45 -12.95 -12.90
CA ASP A 78 8.65 -14.05 -13.47
C ASP A 78 9.22 -14.52 -14.82
N ARG A 79 9.80 -13.61 -15.62
CA ARG A 79 10.46 -13.92 -16.89
C ARG A 79 11.81 -14.61 -16.71
N LEU A 80 12.49 -14.38 -15.58
CA LEU A 80 13.80 -14.98 -15.30
C LEU A 80 13.73 -16.46 -14.93
N ARG A 81 12.54 -17.04 -14.70
CA ARG A 81 12.33 -18.46 -14.37
C ARG A 81 13.33 -18.98 -13.31
N TYR A 82 13.29 -18.42 -12.11
CA TYR A 82 13.81 -19.16 -10.96
C TYR A 82 12.71 -20.11 -10.51
N GLY A 83 12.81 -21.36 -10.97
CA GLY A 83 11.99 -22.48 -10.52
C GLY A 83 12.51 -23.10 -9.23
#